data_AF-A0A1J5GYB1-F1
#
_entry.id   AF-A0A1J5GYB1-F1
#
_cell.length_a   1.000
_cell.length_b   1.000
_cell.length_c   1.000
_cell.angle_alpha   90.00
_cell.angle_beta   90.00
_cell.angle_gamma   90.00
#
_symmetry.space_group_name_H-M   'P 1'
#
loop_
_entity.id
_entity.type
_entity.pdbx_description
1 polymer ?
#
loop_
_entity_poly.entity_id
_entity_poly.type
_entity_poly.pdbx_seq_one_letter_code
_entity_poly.pdbx_strand_id
1 'polypeptide(L)'
;MLREMPKGDTGVLTEYAGKDAEYEKGSVMLTVEGRRVMIVDYLKDKGLYVVDNLDVTAGSISPLYRISPDKLQKIIENKEE
;
A
#
# COMPACT_ATOMS: atom_id res chain seq x y z
N MET A 1 -14.62 -17.09 -35.14
CA MET A 1 -13.22 -16.72 -34.86
C MET A 1 -13.22 -15.27 -34.35
N LEU A 2 -13.13 -15.06 -33.04
CA LEU A 2 -12.90 -13.72 -32.47
C LEU A 2 -11.41 -13.60 -32.16
N ARG A 3 -10.72 -12.68 -32.85
CA ARG A 3 -9.37 -12.26 -32.48
C ARG A 3 -9.52 -11.20 -31.40
N GLU A 4 -9.44 -11.59 -30.14
CA GLU A 4 -9.29 -10.61 -29.07
C GLU A 4 -7.83 -10.16 -29.00
N MET A 5 -7.65 -8.85 -29.13
CA MET A 5 -6.38 -8.16 -29.19
C MET A 5 -5.55 -8.40 -27.92
N PRO A 6 -4.21 -8.46 -28.00
CA PRO A 6 -3.37 -8.46 -26.80
C PRO A 6 -3.61 -7.12 -26.09
N LYS A 7 -4.22 -7.17 -24.91
CA LYS A 7 -4.28 -6.02 -23.99
C LYS A 7 -2.86 -5.72 -23.54
N GLY A 8 -2.16 -4.91 -24.33
CA GLY A 8 -1.00 -4.16 -23.89
C GLY A 8 -1.37 -3.27 -22.71
N ASP A 9 -0.36 -2.99 -21.89
CA ASP A 9 -0.40 -2.31 -20.59
C ASP A 9 -0.89 -3.16 -19.41
N THR A 10 0.00 -4.03 -18.94
CA THR A 10 0.04 -4.54 -17.55
C THR A 10 0.38 -3.43 -16.54
N GLY A 11 -0.28 -2.27 -16.66
CA GLY A 11 -0.42 -1.33 -15.56
C GLY A 11 -1.44 -1.92 -14.59
N VAL A 12 -0.97 -2.66 -13.59
CA VAL A 12 -1.81 -3.42 -12.65
C VAL A 12 -2.77 -2.46 -11.92
N LEU A 13 -3.98 -2.31 -12.45
CA LEU A 13 -5.11 -1.68 -11.77
C LEU A 13 -5.59 -2.69 -10.72
N THR A 14 -5.59 -2.30 -9.45
CA THR A 14 -6.16 -3.13 -8.40
C THR A 14 -7.68 -2.95 -8.35
N GLU A 15 -8.38 -3.83 -7.63
CA GLU A 15 -9.82 -3.65 -7.33
C GLU A 15 -10.13 -2.39 -6.50
N TYR A 16 -9.10 -1.71 -6.02
CA TYR A 16 -9.19 -0.47 -5.27
C TYR A 16 -9.00 0.77 -6.15
N ALA A 17 -8.69 0.59 -7.45
CA ALA A 17 -8.56 1.71 -8.38
C ALA A 17 -9.88 2.50 -8.46
N GLY A 18 -9.77 3.82 -8.35
CA GLY A 18 -10.89 4.76 -8.34
C GLY A 18 -11.63 4.86 -7.00
N LYS A 19 -11.31 4.04 -6.00
CA LYS A 19 -11.87 4.14 -4.65
C LYS A 19 -11.16 5.23 -3.85
N ASP A 20 -11.80 5.72 -2.80
CA ASP A 20 -11.15 6.64 -1.86
C ASP A 20 -10.22 5.89 -0.91
N ALA A 21 -9.22 6.60 -0.39
CA ALA A 21 -8.28 6.05 0.57
C ALA A 21 -9.02 5.68 1.87
N GLU A 22 -8.92 4.41 2.25
CA GLU A 22 -9.39 3.90 3.55
C GLU A 22 -8.55 4.39 4.74
N TYR A 23 -7.27 4.70 4.48
CA TYR A 23 -6.29 5.06 5.50
C TYR A 23 -5.68 6.42 5.19
N GLU A 24 -5.48 7.23 6.23
CA GLU A 24 -4.95 8.57 6.09
C GLU A 24 -3.44 8.57 5.88
N LYS A 25 -2.96 9.57 5.15
CA LYS A 25 -1.52 9.87 5.04
C LYS A 25 -0.94 10.15 6.42
N GLY A 26 0.23 9.58 6.69
CA GLY A 26 0.91 9.63 7.99
C GLY A 26 0.52 8.50 8.93
N SER A 27 -0.51 7.70 8.61
CA SER A 27 -0.89 6.55 9.43
C SER A 27 0.21 5.49 9.41
N VAL A 28 0.54 4.98 10.60
CA VAL A 28 1.43 3.83 10.74
C VAL A 28 0.60 2.56 10.74
N MET A 29 0.94 1.65 9.84
CA MET A 29 0.23 0.41 9.59
C MET A 29 1.21 -0.76 9.68
N LEU A 30 0.69 -1.95 9.95
CA LEU A 30 1.46 -3.18 9.86
C LEU A 30 1.19 -3.83 8.51
N THR A 31 2.22 -4.30 7.84
CA THR A 31 2.05 -5.16 6.66
C THR A 31 1.71 -6.58 7.11
N VAL A 32 1.08 -7.37 6.24
CA VAL A 32 0.86 -8.82 6.48
C VAL A 32 2.16 -9.61 6.70
N GLU A 33 3.31 -9.06 6.33
CA GLU A 33 4.65 -9.61 6.59
C GLU A 33 5.21 -9.21 7.98
N GLY A 34 4.44 -8.48 8.78
CA GLY A 34 4.84 -8.03 10.12
C GLY A 34 5.74 -6.79 10.12
N ARG A 35 5.91 -6.10 9.00
CA ARG A 35 6.70 -4.85 8.92
C ARG A 35 5.85 -3.63 9.22
N ARG A 36 6.38 -2.69 9.99
CA ARG A 36 5.77 -1.39 10.24
C ARG A 36 6.06 -0.44 9.10
N VAL A 37 5.01 0.14 8.56
CA VAL A 37 5.10 1.08 7.45
C VAL A 37 4.28 2.33 7.72
N MET A 38 4.72 3.47 7.20
CA MET A 38 3.99 4.73 7.26
C MET A 38 3.41 5.04 5.88
N ILE A 39 2.12 5.40 5.83
CA ILE A 39 1.49 5.82 4.57
C ILE A 39 1.99 7.22 4.19
N VAL A 40 2.58 7.32 3.01
CA VAL A 40 3.10 8.58 2.45
C VAL A 40 2.11 9.19 1.46
N ASP A 41 1.44 8.34 0.67
CA ASP A 41 0.47 8.78 -0.34
C ASP A 41 -0.48 7.65 -0.76
N TYR A 42 -1.53 7.99 -1.50
CA TYR A 42 -2.46 7.04 -2.11
C TYR A 42 -2.68 7.34 -3.59
N LEU A 43 -2.29 6.40 -4.44
CA LEU A 43 -2.46 6.46 -5.88
C LEU A 43 -3.88 5.99 -6.22
N LYS A 44 -4.85 6.91 -6.18
CA LYS A 44 -6.28 6.61 -6.45
C LYS A 44 -6.51 6.00 -7.83
N ASP A 45 -5.76 6.42 -8.84
CA ASP A 45 -5.82 5.86 -10.19
C ASP A 45 -5.46 4.37 -10.23
N LYS A 46 -4.65 3.90 -9.28
CA LYS A 46 -4.17 2.50 -9.21
C LYS A 46 -4.73 1.72 -8.03
N GLY A 47 -5.32 2.40 -7.05
CA GLY A 47 -5.76 1.79 -5.80
C GLY A 47 -4.59 1.25 -4.96
N LEU A 48 -3.47 1.98 -4.90
CA LEU A 48 -2.26 1.56 -4.20
C LEU A 48 -1.78 2.64 -3.24
N TYR A 49 -1.36 2.24 -2.04
CA TYR A 49 -0.66 3.13 -1.12
C TYR A 49 0.82 3.19 -1.45
N VAL A 50 1.41 4.37 -1.31
CA VAL A 50 2.86 4.55 -1.24
C VAL A 50 3.22 4.57 0.23
N VAL A 51 4.14 3.70 0.64
CA VAL A 51 4.53 3.55 2.03
C VAL A 51 6.04 3.64 2.21
N ASP A 52 6.43 4.12 3.40
CA ASP A 52 7.80 4.09 3.88
C ASP A 52 7.97 3.00 4.94
N ASN A 53 9.09 2.30 4.93
CA ASN A 53 9.38 1.24 5.90
C ASN A 53 10.02 1.84 7.15
N LEU A 54 9.42 1.62 8.32
CA LEU A 54 9.91 2.15 9.58
C LEU A 54 10.89 1.20 10.30
N ASP A 55 10.98 -0.06 9.88
CA ASP A 55 11.85 -1.06 10.50
C ASP A 55 13.29 -1.05 9.95
N VAL A 56 13.67 -0.02 9.18
CA VAL A 56 15.06 0.12 8.73
C VAL A 56 15.98 0.59 9.84
N THR A 57 17.15 -0.05 9.90
CA THR A 57 18.24 0.34 10.81
C THR A 57 18.67 1.78 10.52
N ALA A 58 18.90 2.56 11.57
CA ALA A 58 19.38 3.94 11.47
C ALA A 58 20.61 4.02 10.54
N GLY A 59 20.49 4.79 9.45
CA GLY A 59 21.53 4.94 8.42
C GLY A 59 21.22 4.21 7.10
N SER A 60 20.20 3.34 7.06
CA SER A 60 19.71 2.71 5.82
C SER A 60 18.53 3.48 5.25
N ILE A 61 18.63 3.91 3.99
CA ILE A 61 17.51 4.50 3.25
C ILE A 61 16.65 3.35 2.73
N SER A 62 15.44 3.20 3.25
CA SER A 62 14.44 2.33 2.60
C SER A 62 13.82 3.07 1.42
N PRO A 63 13.79 2.48 0.22
CA PRO A 63 13.04 3.06 -0.87
C PRO A 63 11.54 2.98 -0.56
N LEU A 64 10.82 4.07 -0.85
CA LEU A 64 9.36 4.06 -0.85
C LEU A 64 8.87 3.00 -1.82
N TYR A 65 7.85 2.25 -1.42
CA TYR A 65 7.26 1.23 -2.27
C TYR A 65 5.74 1.27 -2.25
N ARG A 66 5.14 0.60 -3.22
CA ARG A 66 3.69 0.55 -3.38
C ARG A 66 3.13 -0.72 -2.76
N ILE A 67 2.03 -0.59 -2.06
CA ILE A 67 1.36 -1.70 -1.39
C ILE A 67 -0.15 -1.57 -1.55
N SER A 68 -0.81 -2.71 -1.73
CA SER A 68 -2.26 -2.77 -1.84
C SER A 68 -2.91 -2.67 -0.44
N PRO A 69 -4.14 -2.11 -0.33
CA PRO A 69 -4.85 -1.96 0.93
C PRO A 69 -5.05 -3.28 1.71
N ASP A 70 -5.27 -4.41 1.03
CA ASP A 70 -5.43 -5.75 1.60
C ASP A 70 -4.20 -6.27 2.35
N LYS A 71 -3.02 -5.71 2.04
CA LYS A 71 -1.76 -6.07 2.68
C LYS A 71 -1.43 -5.19 3.89
N LEU A 72 -2.30 -4.24 4.24
CA LEU A 72 -2.16 -3.35 5.38
C LEU A 72 -3.14 -3.74 6.49
N GLN A 73 -2.65 -3.68 7.72
CA GLN A 73 -3.40 -3.95 8.93
C GLN A 73 -3.24 -2.75 9.86
N LYS A 74 -4.36 -2.26 10.41
CA LYS A 74 -4.31 -1.24 11.47
C LYS A 74 -3.62 -1.83 12.69
N ILE A 75 -2.65 -1.09 13.23
CA ILE A 75 -2.09 -1.40 14.54
C ILE A 75 -3.18 -1.02 15.53
N ILE A 76 -3.92 -2.02 16.01
CA ILE A 76 -4.81 -1.83 17.15
C ILE A 76 -3.88 -1.74 18.35
N GLU A 77 -3.55 -0.52 18.77
CA GLU A 77 -2.98 -0.33 20.11
C GLU A 77 -4.08 -0.75 21.09
N ASN A 78 -4.06 -2.01 21.51
CA ASN A 78 -4.71 -2.40 22.74
C ASN A 78 -4.07 -1.55 23.82
N LYS A 79 -4.72 -0.44 24.18
CA LYS A 79 -4.57 0.14 25.50
C LYS A 79 -5.04 -0.94 26.46
N GLU A 80 -4.11 -1.76 26.92
CA GLU A 80 -4.28 -2.48 28.17
C GLU A 80 -4.44 -1.40 29.25
N GLU A 81 -5.66 -1.29 29.74
CA GLU A 81 -6.03 -0.57 30.95
C GLU A 81 -6.20 -1.60 32.08
#